data_AF-A0A1M6W653-F1
#
_entry.id   AF-A0A1M6W653-F1
#
_cell.length_a   1.000
_cell.length_b   1.000
_cell.length_c   1.000
_cell.angle_alpha   90.00
_cell.angle_beta   90.00
_cell.angle_gamma   90.00
#
_symmetry.space_group_name_H-M   'P 1'
#
loop_
_entity.id
_entity.type
_entity.pdbx_description
1 polymer ?
#
loop_
_entity_poly.entity_id
_entity_poly.type
_entity_poly.pdbx_seq_one_letter_code
_entity_poly.pdbx_strand_id
1 'polypeptide(L)'
;MSKILSIILFGLILLSCKGQSERIENDLYKCLINSLSEGEKIKLTQIFDDYEKHLIEKGILKSSDSKDYYYLYKRIADSEVYDFANEFNFSEKISFLNRKSPEESEVIIGCHRKIFESKKYRESNLYKFTVEIKLQSNHMVTPVVIAKTTIKYMTEEDFELEYNRFNTLMFIENFK
;
A
#
# COMPACT_ATOMS: atom_id res chain seq x y z
N MET A 1 34.43 -17.12 -29.91
CA MET A 1 33.22 -17.64 -29.23
C MET A 1 32.74 -16.79 -28.04
N SER A 2 33.57 -15.97 -27.37
CA SER A 2 33.12 -15.17 -26.21
C SER A 2 32.24 -13.94 -26.55
N LYS A 3 32.26 -13.42 -27.79
CA LYS A 3 31.48 -12.23 -28.17
C LYS A 3 29.99 -12.50 -28.43
N ILE A 4 29.63 -13.74 -28.78
CA ILE A 4 28.23 -14.11 -29.07
C ILE A 4 27.44 -14.32 -27.76
N LEU A 5 28.11 -14.81 -26.70
CA LEU A 5 27.48 -14.99 -25.39
C LEU A 5 27.04 -13.66 -24.75
N SER A 6 27.80 -12.58 -24.93
CA SER A 6 27.48 -11.27 -24.36
C SER A 6 26.26 -10.60 -25.01
N ILE A 7 25.96 -10.91 -26.28
CA ILE A 7 24.81 -10.35 -27.00
C ILE A 7 23.51 -11.05 -26.56
N ILE A 8 23.57 -12.35 -26.28
CA ILE A 8 22.42 -13.13 -25.79
C ILE A 8 22.06 -12.71 -24.36
N LEU A 9 23.05 -12.38 -23.52
CA LEU A 9 22.81 -11.93 -22.15
C LEU A 9 22.13 -10.54 -22.09
N PHE A 10 22.43 -9.64 -23.03
CA PHE A 10 21.81 -8.32 -23.11
C PHE A 10 20.36 -8.35 -23.62
N GLY A 11 20.01 -9.32 -24.47
CA GLY A 11 18.65 -9.48 -24.99
C GLY A 11 17.63 -9.96 -23.95
N LEU A 12 18.07 -10.74 -22.95
CA LEU A 12 17.18 -11.26 -21.90
C LEU A 12 16.74 -10.19 -20.89
N ILE A 13 17.57 -9.16 -20.66
CA ILE A 13 17.27 -8.08 -19.71
C ILE A 13 16.10 -7.21 -20.22
N LEU A 14 15.95 -7.05 -21.53
CA LEU A 14 14.90 -6.20 -22.13
C LEU A 14 13.53 -6.88 -22.21
N LEU A 15 13.46 -8.20 -22.08
CA LEU A 15 12.20 -8.96 -22.09
C LEU A 15 11.59 -9.12 -20.69
N SER A 16 12.39 -9.04 -19.63
CA SER A 16 11.91 -9.17 -18.24
C SER A 16 11.09 -7.98 -17.73
N CYS A 17 11.15 -6.80 -18.36
CA CYS A 17 10.37 -5.62 -17.94
C CYS A 17 8.99 -5.48 -18.61
N LYS A 18 8.65 -6.29 -19.61
CA LYS A 18 7.35 -6.17 -20.32
C LYS A 18 6.24 -7.07 -19.76
N GLY A 19 6.53 -7.85 -18.73
CA GLY A 19 5.66 -8.93 -18.23
C GLY A 19 5.01 -8.72 -16.87
N GLN A 20 5.34 -7.66 -16.13
CA GLN A 20 4.55 -7.32 -14.94
C GLN A 20 3.20 -6.80 -15.44
N SER A 21 2.17 -7.65 -15.36
CA SER A 21 0.80 -7.18 -15.48
C SER A 21 0.65 -6.01 -14.54
N GLU A 22 0.35 -4.84 -15.08
CA GLU A 22 0.15 -3.64 -14.26
C GLU A 22 -0.84 -3.99 -13.17
N ARG A 23 -0.50 -3.75 -11.90
CA ARG A 23 -1.33 -4.15 -10.77
C ARG A 23 -2.37 -3.08 -10.44
N ILE A 24 -3.51 -3.46 -9.85
CA ILE A 24 -4.58 -2.49 -9.57
C ILE A 24 -4.15 -1.45 -8.53
N GLU A 25 -3.27 -1.86 -7.63
CA GLU A 25 -2.65 -1.03 -6.59
C GLU A 25 -1.79 0.09 -7.20
N ASN A 26 -1.09 -0.18 -8.31
CA ASN A 26 -0.35 0.87 -9.04
C ASN A 26 -1.31 1.90 -9.63
N ASP A 27 -2.44 1.46 -10.18
CA ASP A 27 -3.45 2.38 -10.74
C ASP A 27 -4.04 3.26 -9.64
N LEU A 28 -4.33 2.69 -8.47
CA LEU A 28 -4.83 3.42 -7.30
C LEU A 28 -3.81 4.43 -6.77
N TYR A 29 -2.54 4.03 -6.64
CA TYR A 29 -1.49 4.96 -6.22
C TYR A 29 -1.30 6.09 -7.23
N LYS A 30 -1.35 5.79 -8.53
CA LYS A 30 -1.31 6.80 -9.60
C LYS A 30 -2.47 7.79 -9.49
N CYS A 31 -3.68 7.34 -9.15
CA CYS A 31 -4.81 8.25 -8.92
C CYS A 31 -4.50 9.27 -7.81
N LEU A 32 -3.92 8.80 -6.69
CA LEU A 32 -3.50 9.68 -5.60
C LEU A 32 -2.43 10.66 -6.08
N ILE A 33 -1.31 10.15 -6.61
CA ILE A 33 -0.16 10.97 -6.99
C ILE A 33 -0.51 11.98 -8.08
N ASN A 34 -1.27 11.59 -9.11
CA ASN A 34 -1.64 12.48 -10.20
C ASN A 34 -2.61 13.59 -9.78
N SER A 35 -3.29 13.44 -8.64
CA SER A 35 -4.12 14.51 -8.09
C SER A 35 -3.29 15.62 -7.44
N LEU A 36 -2.05 15.32 -7.04
CA LEU A 36 -1.22 16.22 -6.24
C LEU A 36 -0.36 17.14 -7.13
N SER A 37 -0.16 18.37 -6.67
CA SER A 37 0.89 19.23 -7.20
C SER A 37 2.28 18.66 -6.88
N GLU A 38 3.33 19.08 -7.60
CA GLU A 38 4.70 18.61 -7.34
C GLU A 38 5.16 18.89 -5.90
N GLY A 39 4.79 20.04 -5.33
CA GLY A 39 5.09 20.36 -3.94
C GLY A 39 4.39 19.43 -2.94
N GLU A 40 3.14 19.05 -3.22
CA GLU A 40 2.38 18.09 -2.40
C GLU A 40 2.93 16.67 -2.52
N LYS A 41 3.39 16.26 -3.72
CA LYS A 41 4.05 14.96 -3.92
C LYS A 41 5.31 14.85 -3.08
N ILE A 42 6.20 15.85 -3.16
CA ILE A 42 7.44 15.89 -2.37
C ILE A 42 7.12 15.85 -0.87
N LYS A 43 6.14 16.67 -0.44
CA LYS A 43 5.71 16.70 0.96
C LYS A 43 5.15 15.34 1.41
N LEU A 44 4.34 14.67 0.59
CA LEU A 44 3.77 13.37 0.91
C LEU A 44 4.87 12.32 1.10
N THR A 45 5.83 12.25 0.16
CA THR A 45 6.97 11.33 0.26
C THR A 45 7.78 11.56 1.53
N GLN A 46 8.09 12.82 1.86
CA GLN A 46 8.81 13.16 3.09
C GLN A 46 8.05 12.71 4.35
N ILE A 47 6.73 12.94 4.40
CA ILE A 47 5.90 12.51 5.53
C ILE A 47 5.87 10.99 5.67
N PHE A 48 5.87 10.25 4.55
CA PHE A 48 5.92 8.79 4.57
C PHE A 48 7.26 8.31 5.12
N ASP A 49 8.37 8.81 4.58
CA ASP A 49 9.71 8.43 5.01
C ASP A 49 9.93 8.74 6.50
N ASP A 50 9.49 9.92 6.95
CA ASP A 50 9.59 10.34 8.35
C ASP A 50 8.75 9.43 9.26
N TYR A 51 7.55 9.02 8.82
CA TYR A 51 6.70 8.14 9.62
C TYR A 51 7.24 6.73 9.67
N GLU A 52 7.67 6.16 8.54
CA GLU A 52 8.31 4.86 8.48
C GLU A 52 9.52 4.80 9.42
N LYS A 53 10.39 5.81 9.35
CA LYS A 53 11.54 5.93 10.26
C LYS A 53 11.10 5.98 11.72
N HIS A 54 10.08 6.78 12.05
CA HIS A 54 9.56 6.86 13.41
C HIS A 54 9.04 5.51 13.92
N LEU A 55 8.30 4.77 13.08
CA LEU A 55 7.77 3.45 13.43
C LEU A 55 8.89 2.41 13.64
N ILE A 56 9.99 2.53 12.89
CA ILE A 56 11.18 1.71 13.07
C ILE A 56 11.87 2.03 14.39
N GLU A 57 12.06 3.31 14.71
CA GLU A 57 12.63 3.76 15.99
C GLU A 57 11.81 3.30 17.20
N LYS A 58 10.48 3.19 17.04
CA LYS A 58 9.55 2.66 18.06
C LYS A 58 9.48 1.14 18.10
N GLY A 59 10.12 0.43 17.17
CA GLY A 59 10.06 -1.03 17.06
C GLY A 59 8.70 -1.57 16.60
N ILE A 60 7.80 -0.70 16.13
CA ILE A 60 6.49 -1.10 15.59
C ILE A 60 6.71 -1.80 14.24
N LEU A 61 7.47 -1.16 13.36
CA LEU A 61 7.95 -1.70 12.10
C LEU A 61 9.42 -2.10 12.24
N LYS A 62 9.86 -3.17 11.57
CA LYS A 62 11.23 -3.67 11.71
C LYS A 62 12.24 -2.91 10.83
N SER A 63 11.86 -2.62 9.59
CA SER A 63 12.63 -1.82 8.64
C SER A 63 11.73 -1.32 7.51
N SER A 64 12.28 -0.54 6.58
CA SER A 64 11.60 -0.08 5.37
C SER A 64 11.57 -1.15 4.24
N ASP A 65 12.08 -2.36 4.48
CA ASP A 65 12.00 -3.48 3.52
C ASP A 65 10.54 -3.92 3.34
N SER A 66 10.11 -4.17 2.09
CA SER A 66 8.74 -4.61 1.75
C SER A 66 8.24 -5.78 2.60
N LYS A 67 9.08 -6.80 2.80
CA LYS A 67 8.76 -7.99 3.60
C LYS A 67 8.38 -7.65 5.04
N ASP A 68 8.96 -6.60 5.63
CA ASP A 68 8.75 -6.28 7.05
C ASP A 68 7.35 -5.69 7.30
N TYR A 69 6.71 -5.12 6.27
CA TYR A 69 5.28 -4.76 6.29
C TYR A 69 4.40 -6.01 6.35
N TYR A 70 4.69 -7.03 5.55
CA TYR A 70 3.97 -8.30 5.62
C TYR A 70 4.16 -8.98 6.98
N TYR A 71 5.39 -8.98 7.51
CA TYR A 71 5.69 -9.58 8.81
C TYR A 71 5.04 -8.85 9.98
N LEU A 72 4.79 -7.53 9.88
CA LEU A 72 3.95 -6.81 10.84
C LEU A 72 2.56 -7.46 10.93
N TYR A 73 1.87 -7.63 9.80
CA TYR A 73 0.56 -8.29 9.78
C TYR A 73 0.63 -9.73 10.27
N LYS A 74 1.63 -10.49 9.85
CA LYS A 74 1.82 -11.88 10.31
C LYS A 74 1.94 -11.96 11.83
N ARG A 75 2.75 -11.09 12.44
CA ARG A 75 2.90 -11.01 13.91
C ARG A 75 1.58 -10.74 14.60
N ILE A 76 0.79 -9.78 14.10
CA ILE A 76 -0.52 -9.42 14.67
C ILE A 76 -1.51 -10.59 14.53
N ALA A 77 -1.52 -11.26 13.37
CA ALA A 77 -2.39 -12.40 13.12
C ALA A 77 -2.07 -13.61 14.00
N ASP A 78 -0.78 -13.86 14.24
CA ASP A 78 -0.29 -15.02 15.00
C ASP A 78 -0.36 -14.81 16.53
N SER A 79 0.01 -13.62 17.01
CA SER A 79 0.07 -13.33 18.45
C SER A 79 -1.21 -12.71 19.01
N GLU A 80 -2.07 -12.16 18.14
CA GLU A 80 -3.23 -11.35 18.50
C GLU A 80 -2.91 -10.12 19.37
N VAL A 81 -1.62 -9.77 19.50
CA VAL A 81 -1.12 -8.63 20.27
C VAL A 81 -0.50 -7.62 19.32
N TYR A 82 -0.80 -6.35 19.59
CA TYR A 82 -0.23 -5.20 18.89
C TYR A 82 -0.18 -4.02 19.85
N ASP A 83 0.85 -3.19 19.69
CA ASP A 83 0.97 -1.89 20.31
C ASP A 83 1.47 -0.93 19.23
N PHE A 84 0.63 0.04 18.89
CA PHE A 84 0.92 1.03 17.87
C PHE A 84 1.07 2.43 18.46
N ALA A 85 1.10 2.56 19.79
CA ALA A 85 1.15 3.85 20.47
C ALA A 85 2.35 4.67 20.01
N ASN A 86 2.07 5.82 19.39
CA ASN A 86 3.10 6.73 18.88
C ASN A 86 2.57 8.17 18.74
N GLU A 87 3.48 9.14 18.75
CA GLU A 87 3.17 10.58 18.79
C GLU A 87 3.29 11.26 17.42
N PHE A 88 3.49 10.51 16.32
CA PHE A 88 3.82 11.10 15.02
C PHE A 88 2.67 11.91 14.41
N ASN A 89 1.43 11.49 14.69
CA ASN A 89 0.19 12.07 14.15
C ASN A 89 0.16 12.12 12.61
N PHE A 90 0.25 10.93 12.00
CA PHE A 90 0.34 10.79 10.55
C PHE A 90 -0.88 11.37 9.83
N SER A 91 -2.08 11.11 10.35
CA SER A 91 -3.36 11.58 9.78
C SER A 91 -3.43 13.12 9.67
N GLU A 92 -2.96 13.84 10.69
CA GLU A 92 -2.89 15.30 10.67
C GLU A 92 -1.89 15.80 9.61
N LYS A 93 -0.71 15.18 9.52
CA LYS A 93 0.34 15.59 8.58
C LYS A 93 -0.09 15.40 7.12
N ILE A 94 -0.86 14.35 6.83
CA ILE A 94 -1.43 14.11 5.50
C ILE A 94 -2.80 14.76 5.28
N SER A 95 -3.29 15.57 6.22
CA SER A 95 -4.63 16.20 6.11
C SER A 95 -4.82 17.08 4.88
N PHE A 96 -3.74 17.54 4.24
CA PHE A 96 -3.81 18.26 2.96
C PHE A 96 -4.32 17.39 1.81
N LEU A 97 -4.28 16.05 1.94
CA LEU A 97 -4.93 15.13 1.00
C LEU A 97 -6.46 15.21 1.08
N ASN A 98 -7.01 15.71 2.20
CA ASN A 98 -8.43 16.01 2.33
C ASN A 98 -8.73 17.27 1.53
N ARG A 99 -9.14 17.06 0.28
CA ARG A 99 -9.51 18.12 -0.65
C ARG A 99 -10.64 18.97 -0.06
N LYS A 100 -10.50 20.28 -0.20
CA LYS A 100 -11.40 21.25 0.46
C LYS A 100 -12.71 21.43 -0.30
N SER A 101 -12.70 21.15 -1.61
CA SER A 101 -13.88 21.24 -2.46
C SER A 101 -14.34 19.86 -2.96
N PRO A 102 -15.66 19.70 -3.20
CA PRO A 102 -16.20 18.52 -3.87
C PRO A 102 -15.55 18.26 -5.23
N GLU A 103 -15.24 19.31 -6.00
CA GLU A 103 -14.64 19.22 -7.34
C GLU A 103 -13.21 18.64 -7.29
N GLU A 104 -12.39 19.09 -6.34
CA GLU A 104 -11.05 18.52 -6.13
C GLU A 104 -11.12 17.06 -5.64
N SER A 105 -12.14 16.74 -4.83
CA SER A 105 -12.38 15.36 -4.37
C SER A 105 -12.85 14.45 -5.51
N GLU A 106 -13.62 14.99 -6.46
CA GLU A 106 -14.20 14.25 -7.58
C GLU A 106 -13.13 13.67 -8.51
N VAL A 107 -11.97 14.32 -8.64
CA VAL A 107 -10.85 13.81 -9.45
C VAL A 107 -10.36 12.46 -8.91
N ILE A 108 -10.07 12.37 -7.61
CA ILE A 108 -9.59 11.12 -6.97
C ILE A 108 -10.72 10.08 -6.93
N ILE A 109 -11.92 10.49 -6.48
CA ILE A 109 -13.09 9.60 -6.37
C ILE A 109 -13.46 9.01 -7.75
N GLY A 110 -13.48 9.84 -8.79
CA GLY A 110 -13.76 9.43 -10.16
C GLY A 110 -12.71 8.47 -10.71
N CYS A 111 -11.43 8.70 -10.40
CA CYS A 111 -10.33 7.81 -10.77
C CYS A 111 -10.48 6.43 -10.08
N HIS A 112 -10.67 6.41 -8.76
CA HIS A 112 -10.88 5.18 -7.99
C HIS A 112 -12.13 4.42 -8.44
N ARG A 113 -13.23 5.13 -8.74
CA ARG A 113 -14.46 4.53 -9.23
C ARG A 113 -14.25 3.74 -10.52
N LYS A 114 -13.57 4.31 -11.51
CA LYS A 114 -13.25 3.62 -12.78
C LYS A 114 -12.44 2.34 -12.54
N ILE A 115 -11.50 2.40 -11.60
CA ILE A 115 -10.69 1.25 -11.21
C ILE A 115 -11.57 0.16 -10.57
N PHE A 116 -12.42 0.52 -9.61
CA PHE A 116 -13.30 -0.43 -8.91
C PHE A 116 -14.42 -1.01 -9.79
N GLU A 117 -14.81 -0.32 -10.86
CA GLU A 117 -15.76 -0.84 -11.86
C GLU A 117 -15.09 -1.81 -12.87
N SER A 118 -13.76 -1.83 -12.93
CA SER A 118 -13.01 -2.63 -13.91
C SER A 118 -13.07 -4.14 -13.64
N LYS A 119 -12.93 -4.94 -14.73
CA LYS A 119 -12.77 -6.40 -14.63
C LYS A 119 -11.50 -6.78 -13.87
N LYS A 120 -10.41 -6.07 -14.14
CA LYS A 120 -9.10 -6.24 -13.49
C LYS A 120 -9.19 -6.13 -11.97
N TYR A 121 -9.94 -5.17 -11.43
CA TYR A 121 -10.18 -5.07 -9.99
C TYR A 121 -10.92 -6.30 -9.46
N ARG A 122 -12.03 -6.73 -10.10
CA ARG A 122 -12.81 -7.90 -9.66
C ARG A 122 -12.00 -9.21 -9.62
N GLU A 123 -10.93 -9.31 -10.40
CA GLU A 123 -10.04 -10.46 -10.43
C GLU A 123 -8.84 -10.33 -9.45
N SER A 124 -8.64 -9.15 -8.87
CA SER A 124 -7.50 -8.85 -8.00
C SER A 124 -7.61 -9.42 -6.59
N ASN A 125 -6.48 -9.58 -5.92
CA ASN A 125 -6.44 -9.92 -4.49
C ASN A 125 -7.00 -8.80 -3.61
N LEU A 126 -6.82 -7.53 -4.01
CA LEU A 126 -7.42 -6.39 -3.31
C LEU A 126 -8.95 -6.48 -3.26
N TYR A 127 -9.59 -6.95 -4.33
CA TYR A 127 -11.04 -7.19 -4.33
C TYR A 127 -11.43 -8.30 -3.36
N LYS A 128 -10.72 -9.43 -3.36
CA LYS A 128 -10.97 -10.54 -2.43
C LYS A 128 -10.83 -10.09 -0.97
N PHE A 129 -9.74 -9.37 -0.67
CA PHE A 129 -9.52 -8.72 0.63
C PHE A 129 -10.70 -7.81 1.01
N THR A 130 -11.11 -6.91 0.11
CA THR A 130 -12.17 -5.93 0.36
C THR A 130 -13.52 -6.61 0.60
N VAL A 131 -13.85 -7.65 -0.17
CA VAL A 131 -15.08 -8.44 0.01
C VAL A 131 -15.06 -9.15 1.36
N GLU A 132 -13.95 -9.78 1.74
CA GLU A 132 -13.86 -10.47 3.02
C GLU A 132 -14.02 -9.52 4.21
N ILE A 133 -13.33 -8.37 4.20
CA ILE A 133 -13.50 -7.36 5.25
C ILE A 133 -14.95 -6.86 5.32
N LYS A 134 -15.62 -6.63 4.16
CA LYS A 134 -17.03 -6.25 4.12
C LYS A 134 -17.96 -7.33 4.67
N LEU A 135 -17.69 -8.60 4.43
CA LEU A 135 -18.48 -9.70 5.02
C LEU A 135 -18.34 -9.74 6.54
N GLN A 136 -17.21 -9.28 7.07
CA GLN A 136 -16.98 -9.12 8.51
C GLN A 136 -17.53 -7.81 9.08
N SER A 137 -18.03 -6.86 8.28
CA SER A 137 -18.40 -5.51 8.77
C SER A 137 -19.63 -5.49 9.68
N ASN A 138 -20.43 -6.55 9.69
CA ASN A 138 -21.50 -6.73 10.68
C ASN A 138 -20.95 -7.13 12.07
N HIS A 139 -19.66 -7.46 12.14
CA HIS A 139 -18.89 -7.67 13.35
C HIS A 139 -17.87 -6.52 13.51
N MET A 140 -17.34 -6.35 14.71
CA MET A 140 -16.28 -5.35 14.94
C MET A 140 -15.01 -5.76 14.17
N VAL A 141 -14.63 -4.96 13.17
CA VAL A 141 -13.39 -5.19 12.40
C VAL A 141 -12.20 -4.79 13.27
N THR A 142 -11.50 -5.78 13.82
CA THR A 142 -10.32 -5.57 14.67
C THR A 142 -9.02 -5.59 13.85
N PRO A 143 -7.91 -5.06 14.40
CA PRO A 143 -6.59 -5.19 13.77
C PRO A 143 -6.19 -6.63 13.47
N VAL A 144 -6.58 -7.58 14.33
CA VAL A 144 -6.33 -9.01 14.13
C VAL A 144 -7.11 -9.56 12.94
N VAL A 145 -8.38 -9.16 12.75
CA VAL A 145 -9.18 -9.55 11.58
C VAL A 145 -8.54 -9.00 10.30
N ILE A 146 -8.18 -7.71 10.29
CA ILE A 146 -7.51 -7.09 9.14
C ILE A 146 -6.21 -7.82 8.83
N ALA A 147 -5.37 -8.07 9.84
CA ALA A 147 -4.10 -8.76 9.67
C ALA A 147 -4.25 -10.18 9.11
N LYS A 148 -5.19 -10.97 9.64
CA LYS A 148 -5.51 -12.32 9.14
C LYS A 148 -5.97 -12.29 7.68
N THR A 149 -6.83 -11.34 7.32
CA THR A 149 -7.30 -11.20 5.93
C THR A 149 -6.18 -10.68 5.00
N THR A 150 -5.32 -9.78 5.48
CA THR A 150 -4.14 -9.31 4.73
C THR A 150 -3.22 -10.47 4.39
N ILE A 151 -2.77 -11.26 5.37
CA ILE A 151 -1.83 -12.36 5.11
C ILE A 151 -2.44 -13.52 4.30
N LYS A 152 -3.78 -13.61 4.25
CA LYS A 152 -4.51 -14.58 3.43
C LYS A 152 -4.50 -14.24 1.95
N TYR A 153 -4.58 -12.95 1.61
CA TYR A 153 -4.72 -12.50 0.22
C TYR A 153 -3.48 -11.81 -0.33
N MET A 154 -2.56 -11.39 0.53
CA MET A 154 -1.36 -10.69 0.14
C MET A 154 -0.09 -11.49 0.44
N THR A 155 0.96 -11.25 -0.34
CA THR A 155 2.31 -11.80 -0.16
C THR A 155 3.30 -10.70 0.22
N GLU A 156 4.56 -11.07 0.51
CA GLU A 156 5.64 -10.10 0.73
C GLU A 156 5.85 -9.16 -0.47
N GLU A 157 5.72 -9.68 -1.69
CA GLU A 157 5.88 -8.95 -2.96
C GLU A 157 4.81 -7.86 -3.13
N ASP A 158 3.63 -8.05 -2.55
CA ASP A 158 2.56 -7.05 -2.61
C ASP A 158 2.93 -5.75 -1.90
N PHE A 159 3.84 -5.81 -0.92
CA PHE A 159 4.34 -4.65 -0.19
C PHE A 159 5.52 -3.95 -0.88
N GLU A 160 5.91 -4.41 -2.08
CA GLU A 160 6.74 -3.59 -2.97
C GLU A 160 5.96 -2.43 -3.58
N LEU A 161 4.62 -2.51 -3.57
CA LEU A 161 3.73 -1.47 -4.09
C LEU A 161 3.49 -0.39 -3.03
N GLU A 162 3.69 0.87 -3.42
CA GLU A 162 3.55 2.04 -2.55
C GLU A 162 2.13 2.19 -1.98
N TYR A 163 1.12 1.78 -2.75
CA TYR A 163 -0.27 1.75 -2.26
C TYR A 163 -0.44 0.88 -1.02
N ASN A 164 0.19 -0.31 -1.01
CA ASN A 164 0.05 -1.26 0.10
C ASN A 164 0.86 -0.79 1.31
N ARG A 165 2.05 -0.23 1.10
CA ARG A 165 2.83 0.43 2.16
C ARG A 165 2.04 1.58 2.79
N PHE A 166 1.47 2.46 1.97
CA PHE A 166 0.61 3.55 2.45
C PHE A 166 -0.56 3.04 3.29
N ASN A 167 -1.25 1.99 2.84
CA ASN A 167 -2.33 1.37 3.60
C ASN A 167 -1.84 0.77 4.93
N THR A 168 -0.60 0.27 5.01
CA THR A 168 -0.02 -0.17 6.28
C THR A 168 0.24 0.99 7.24
N LEU A 169 0.77 2.12 6.74
CA LEU A 169 0.95 3.31 7.57
C LEU A 169 -0.38 3.84 8.09
N MET A 170 -1.39 3.90 7.23
CA MET A 170 -2.76 4.25 7.62
C MET A 170 -3.36 3.25 8.61
N PHE A 171 -3.12 1.95 8.41
CA PHE A 171 -3.56 0.92 9.35
C PHE A 171 -2.99 1.14 10.75
N ILE A 172 -1.67 1.39 10.86
CA ILE A 172 -1.04 1.67 12.16
C ILE A 172 -1.61 2.95 12.78
N GLU A 173 -1.74 4.03 12.00
CA GLU A 173 -2.30 5.30 12.49
C GLU A 173 -3.74 5.17 12.98
N ASN A 174 -4.57 4.36 12.30
CA ASN A 174 -5.98 4.17 12.67
C ASN A 174 -6.17 3.32 13.95
N PHE A 175 -5.14 2.62 14.40
CA PHE A 175 -5.19 1.69 15.54
C PHE A 175 -4.12 1.97 16.61
N LYS A 176 -3.50 3.16 16.58
CA LYS A 176 -2.58 3.63 17.61
C LYS A 176 -3.26 3.96 18.93
#